data_AF-A0A7J5ERW3-F1
#
_entry.id   AF-A0A7J5ERW3-F1
#
_cell.length_a   1.000
_cell.length_b   1.000
_cell.length_c   1.000
_cell.angle_alpha   90.00
_cell.angle_beta   90.00
_cell.angle_gamma   90.00
#
_symmetry.space_group_name_H-M   'P 1'
#
loop_
_entity.id
_entity.type
_entity.pdbx_description
1 polymer ?
#
loop_
_entity_poly.entity_id
_entity_poly.type
_entity_poly.pdbx_seq_one_letter_code
_entity_poly.pdbx_strand_id
1 'polypeptide(L)'
;MRQRRHSPRVLAWRGVIAALSDVAMASGIYPLLPHAALALSRKPEEDRAAEAADAADRPSALRIALREWRIAIEMSAARPLGFLPLPGEQGRGPRPIILLHGYAMCRANFRPLARRLEAAGLGPVLGFEYWTLGKTSAAAKRLAEYVEEVRARSESDQVDIIGHSMGGVVGRYYVSLLGGDGAVANLITLGSPHAGTDVSAVGLGRPGKELLGGSTLVQ
;
A
#
# COMPACT_ATOMS: atom_id res chain seq x y z
N MET A 1 -7.95 -0.70 -18.45
CA MET A 1 -9.04 -1.48 -17.78
C MET A 1 -9.96 -0.56 -16.98
N ARG A 2 -11.25 -0.89 -16.80
CA ARG A 2 -12.19 -0.06 -16.02
C ARG A 2 -12.90 -0.92 -14.97
N GLN A 3 -12.48 -0.80 -13.71
CA GLN A 3 -13.16 -1.47 -12.58
C GLN A 3 -14.65 -1.09 -12.55
N ARG A 4 -15.51 -1.99 -12.04
CA ARG A 4 -16.96 -1.74 -11.89
C ARG A 4 -17.22 -0.35 -11.29
N ARG A 5 -18.02 0.46 -11.99
CA ARG A 5 -18.33 1.84 -11.61
C ARG A 5 -19.16 1.84 -10.33
N HIS A 6 -18.65 2.48 -9.29
CA HIS A 6 -19.42 2.77 -8.08
C HIS A 6 -20.49 3.84 -8.34
N SER A 7 -21.56 3.86 -7.53
CA SER A 7 -22.58 4.89 -7.65
C SER A 7 -22.00 6.29 -7.37
N PRO A 8 -22.55 7.37 -7.96
CA PRO A 8 -22.05 8.72 -7.74
C PRO A 8 -21.99 9.13 -6.27
N ARG A 9 -22.96 8.69 -5.45
CA ARG A 9 -22.99 8.91 -4.00
C ARG A 9 -21.82 8.25 -3.27
N VAL A 10 -21.48 7.01 -3.63
CA VAL A 10 -20.34 6.29 -3.03
C VAL A 10 -19.02 6.93 -3.45
N LEU A 11 -18.91 7.40 -4.69
CA LEU A 11 -17.73 8.12 -5.17
C LEU A 11 -17.57 9.47 -4.47
N ALA A 12 -18.64 10.25 -4.30
CA ALA A 12 -18.61 11.51 -3.58
C ALA A 12 -18.20 11.33 -2.12
N TRP A 13 -18.79 10.38 -1.41
CA TRP A 13 -18.43 10.06 -0.02
C TRP A 13 -16.97 9.62 0.12
N ARG A 14 -16.49 8.75 -0.78
CA ARG A 14 -15.08 8.35 -0.81
C ARG A 14 -14.15 9.50 -1.14
N GLY A 15 -14.57 10.41 -2.01
CA GLY A 15 -13.85 11.64 -2.34
C GLY A 15 -13.68 12.55 -1.12
N VAL A 16 -14.74 12.73 -0.31
CA VAL A 16 -14.68 13.49 0.94
C VAL A 16 -13.71 12.83 1.94
N ILE A 17 -13.79 11.51 2.14
CA ILE A 17 -12.86 10.82 3.05
C ILE A 17 -11.42 10.92 2.54
N ALA A 18 -11.20 10.79 1.23
CA ALA A 18 -9.88 10.94 0.64
C ALA A 18 -9.33 12.35 0.86
N ALA A 19 -10.14 13.39 0.64
CA ALA A 19 -9.76 14.78 0.90
C ALA A 19 -9.44 15.03 2.37
N LEU A 20 -10.22 14.50 3.31
CA LEU A 20 -9.94 14.58 4.74
C LEU A 20 -8.64 13.84 5.11
N SER A 21 -8.38 12.69 4.48
CA SER A 21 -7.11 11.97 4.63
C SER A 21 -5.94 12.77 4.08
N ASP A 22 -6.10 13.45 2.94
CA ASP A 22 -5.08 14.32 2.36
C ASP A 22 -4.77 15.50 3.29
N VAL A 23 -5.79 16.13 3.88
CA VAL A 23 -5.62 17.19 4.88
C VAL A 23 -4.90 16.68 6.13
N ALA A 24 -5.23 15.47 6.61
CA ALA A 24 -4.58 14.86 7.77
C ALA A 24 -3.13 14.43 7.50
N MET A 25 -2.79 14.01 6.26
CA MET A 25 -1.41 13.76 5.86
C MET A 25 -0.63 15.07 5.67
N ALA A 26 -1.28 16.08 5.08
CA ALA A 26 -0.69 17.40 4.87
C ALA A 26 -0.42 18.15 6.18
N SER A 27 -1.18 17.91 7.24
CA SER A 27 -0.97 18.56 8.54
C SER A 27 0.29 18.11 9.29
N GLY A 28 0.98 17.06 8.84
CA GLY A 28 2.21 16.56 9.46
C GLY A 28 1.99 15.80 10.77
N ILE A 29 0.74 15.70 11.24
CA ILE A 29 0.35 14.95 12.44
C ILE A 29 0.80 13.49 12.33
N TYR A 30 0.67 12.88 11.15
CA TYR A 30 0.96 11.44 10.96
C TYR A 30 2.44 11.05 11.02
N PRO A 31 3.41 11.76 10.40
CA PRO A 31 4.83 11.46 10.59
C PRO A 31 5.40 12.05 11.90
N LEU A 32 4.97 13.26 12.31
CA LEU A 32 5.63 13.96 13.42
C LEU A 32 5.25 13.38 14.79
N LEU A 33 4.02 12.92 15.01
CA LEU A 33 3.64 12.35 16.31
C LEU A 33 4.37 11.04 16.64
N PRO A 34 4.49 10.06 15.73
CA PRO A 34 5.26 8.86 15.99
C PRO A 34 6.75 9.15 16.20
N HIS A 35 7.36 10.05 15.43
CA HIS A 35 8.76 10.47 15.67
C HIS A 35 8.93 11.19 17.00
N ALA A 36 7.99 12.06 17.39
CA ALA A 36 8.00 12.71 18.70
C ALA A 36 7.80 11.69 19.83
N ALA A 37 6.88 10.74 19.68
CA ALA A 37 6.63 9.70 20.65
C ALA A 37 7.84 8.77 20.81
N LEU A 38 8.50 8.40 19.71
CA LEU A 38 9.71 7.58 19.71
C LEU A 38 10.90 8.35 20.32
N ALA A 39 11.03 9.65 20.04
CA ALA A 39 12.05 10.51 20.65
C ALA A 39 11.82 10.68 22.15
N LEU A 40 10.57 10.77 22.59
CA LEU A 40 10.21 10.89 24.01
C LEU A 40 10.28 9.55 24.76
N SER A 41 10.25 8.40 24.06
CA SER A 41 10.30 7.08 24.68
C SER A 41 11.71 6.51 24.83
N ARG A 42 12.71 7.10 24.18
CA ARG A 42 14.12 6.69 24.30
C ARG A 42 14.70 7.06 25.66
N LYS A 43 15.52 6.16 26.21
CA LYS A 43 16.25 6.42 27.45
C LYS A 43 17.51 7.24 27.15
N PRO A 44 17.86 8.24 27.98
CA PRO A 44 19.05 9.08 27.78
C PRO A 44 20.37 8.31 27.65
N GLU A 45 20.47 7.11 28.25
CA GLU A 45 21.64 6.24 28.13
C GLU A 45 21.77 5.56 26.76
N GLU A 46 20.64 5.21 26.13
CA GLU A 46 20.59 4.61 24.78
C GLU A 46 20.94 5.66 23.73
N ASP A 47 20.49 6.91 23.90
CA ASP A 47 20.84 8.01 23.02
C ASP A 47 22.33 8.38 23.13
N ARG A 48 22.92 8.40 24.34
CA ARG A 48 24.37 8.63 24.51
C ARG A 48 25.23 7.53 23.90
N ALA A 49 24.81 6.28 24.00
CA ALA A 49 25.51 5.15 23.37
C ALA A 49 25.37 5.14 21.84
N ALA A 50 24.21 5.55 21.31
CA ALA A 50 23.96 5.67 19.87
C ALA A 50 24.61 6.91 19.23
N GLU A 51 24.70 8.03 19.96
CA GLU A 51 25.37 9.27 19.53
C GLU A 51 26.89 9.11 19.49
N ALA A 52 27.47 8.38 20.45
CA ALA A 52 28.91 8.13 20.49
C ALA A 52 29.40 7.21 19.35
N ALA A 53 28.51 6.42 18.74
CA ALA A 53 28.87 5.42 17.74
C ALA A 53 28.83 5.89 16.28
N ASP A 54 28.15 6.99 15.93
CA ASP A 54 27.86 7.30 14.51
C ASP A 54 27.58 8.79 14.20
N ALA A 55 28.46 9.69 14.66
CA ALA A 55 28.20 11.13 14.69
C ALA A 55 28.44 11.91 13.37
N ALA A 56 29.02 11.31 12.32
CA ALA A 56 29.51 12.10 11.19
C ALA A 56 28.59 12.16 9.95
N ASP A 57 27.71 11.16 9.71
CA ASP A 57 27.02 11.04 8.40
C ASP A 57 25.51 10.72 8.48
N ARG A 58 24.92 10.60 9.68
CA ARG A 58 23.47 10.37 9.79
C ARG A 58 22.66 11.66 9.58
N PRO A 59 21.64 11.65 8.70
CA PRO A 59 20.68 12.75 8.65
C PRO A 59 19.96 12.85 10.00
N SER A 60 19.85 14.07 10.54
CA SER A 60 19.15 14.30 11.80
C SER A 60 17.72 13.76 11.75
N ALA A 61 17.17 13.36 12.91
CA ALA A 61 15.78 12.87 13.02
C ALA A 61 14.78 13.85 12.38
N LEU A 62 15.03 15.16 12.50
CA LEU A 62 14.25 16.21 11.84
C LEU A 62 14.33 16.12 10.31
N ARG A 63 15.52 15.90 9.72
CA ARG A 63 15.66 15.73 8.27
C ARG A 63 14.93 14.49 7.76
N ILE A 64 14.96 13.40 8.52
CA ILE A 64 14.20 12.18 8.20
C ILE A 64 12.70 12.47 8.24
N ALA A 65 12.21 13.06 9.34
CA ALA A 65 10.80 13.39 9.50
C ALA A 65 10.28 14.35 8.41
N LEU A 66 11.06 15.38 8.05
CA LEU A 66 10.71 16.30 6.96
C LEU A 66 10.69 15.58 5.60
N ARG A 67 11.64 14.68 5.34
CA ARG A 67 11.68 13.88 4.11
C ARG A 67 10.47 12.96 4.02
N GLU A 68 10.12 12.27 5.10
CA GLU A 68 8.95 11.39 5.17
C GLU A 68 7.66 12.18 4.99
N TRP A 69 7.54 13.34 5.65
CA TRP A 69 6.38 14.22 5.48
C TRP A 69 6.24 14.71 4.05
N ARG A 70 7.34 15.14 3.41
CA ARG A 70 7.32 15.52 1.99
C ARG A 70 6.86 14.36 1.09
N ILE A 71 7.40 13.16 1.30
CA ILE A 71 6.99 11.97 0.53
C ILE A 71 5.51 11.66 0.75
N ALA A 72 5.03 11.75 2.00
CA ALA A 72 3.63 11.54 2.32
C ALA A 72 2.72 12.55 1.59
N ILE A 73 3.10 13.84 1.58
CA ILE A 73 2.37 14.88 0.82
C ILE A 73 2.38 14.58 -0.68
N GLU A 74 3.54 14.28 -1.26
CA GLU A 74 3.66 13.96 -2.68
C GLU A 74 2.81 12.74 -3.06
N MET A 75 2.80 11.71 -2.20
CA MET A 75 1.99 10.51 -2.38
C MET A 75 0.49 10.79 -2.29
N SER A 76 0.06 11.65 -1.37
CA SER A 76 -1.33 12.13 -1.26
C SER A 76 -1.72 12.96 -2.48
N ALA A 77 -0.89 13.93 -2.88
CA ALA A 77 -1.12 14.80 -4.03
C ALA A 77 -1.19 14.02 -5.36
N ALA A 78 -0.60 12.83 -5.43
CA ALA A 78 -0.68 11.96 -6.61
C ALA A 78 -2.03 11.24 -6.79
N ARG A 79 -2.94 11.29 -5.80
CA ARG A 79 -4.26 10.61 -5.84
C ARG A 79 -5.11 10.90 -7.09
N PRO A 80 -5.24 12.15 -7.57
CA PRO A 80 -6.04 12.45 -8.77
C PRO A 80 -5.54 11.72 -10.01
N LEU A 81 -4.22 11.53 -10.10
CA LEU A 81 -3.65 10.78 -11.21
C LEU A 81 -4.08 9.29 -11.15
N GLY A 82 -4.60 8.80 -10.02
CA GLY A 82 -5.17 7.46 -9.86
C GLY A 82 -6.29 7.15 -10.82
N PHE A 83 -6.90 8.13 -11.51
CA PHE A 83 -7.84 7.87 -12.60
C PHE A 83 -7.16 7.51 -13.93
N LEU A 84 -5.86 7.83 -14.07
CA LEU A 84 -5.08 7.52 -15.27
C LEU A 84 -4.58 6.07 -15.23
N PRO A 85 -4.40 5.44 -16.40
CA PRO A 85 -3.66 4.19 -16.54
C PRO A 85 -2.27 4.25 -15.89
N LEU A 86 -1.76 3.11 -15.44
CA LEU A 86 -0.37 3.04 -15.02
C LEU A 86 0.55 2.97 -16.26
N PRO A 87 1.77 3.52 -16.19
CA PRO A 87 2.84 3.16 -17.13
C PRO A 87 2.99 1.65 -17.20
N GLY A 88 3.19 1.09 -18.39
CA GLY A 88 3.24 -0.36 -18.60
C GLY A 88 1.89 -1.07 -18.64
N GLU A 89 0.74 -0.39 -18.49
CA GLU A 89 -0.59 -1.05 -18.59
C GLU A 89 -0.85 -1.67 -19.97
N GLN A 90 -0.17 -1.18 -21.02
CA GLN A 90 -0.19 -1.74 -22.38
C GLN A 90 1.08 -2.54 -22.71
N GLY A 91 1.95 -2.75 -21.73
CA GLY A 91 3.18 -3.51 -21.90
C GLY A 91 2.89 -4.97 -22.26
N ARG A 92 3.84 -5.59 -22.97
CA ARG A 92 3.78 -7.00 -23.35
C ARG A 92 4.97 -7.72 -22.74
N GLY A 93 4.84 -8.07 -21.47
CA GLY A 93 5.75 -8.96 -20.77
C GLY A 93 5.15 -10.37 -20.64
N PRO A 94 5.87 -11.29 -19.99
CA PRO A 94 5.49 -12.69 -19.95
C PRO A 94 4.19 -12.94 -19.18
N ARG A 95 3.92 -12.14 -18.12
CA ARG A 95 2.74 -12.29 -17.26
C ARG A 95 2.26 -10.92 -16.77
N PRO A 96 0.93 -10.70 -16.66
CA PRO A 96 0.39 -9.48 -16.07
C PRO A 96 0.85 -9.31 -14.61
N ILE A 97 1.16 -8.07 -14.23
CA ILE A 97 1.57 -7.70 -12.87
C ILE A 97 0.49 -6.82 -12.24
N ILE A 98 -0.06 -7.24 -11.11
CA ILE A 98 -1.07 -6.49 -10.36
C ILE A 98 -0.43 -5.88 -9.11
N LEU A 99 -0.54 -4.55 -8.97
CA LEU A 99 0.00 -3.79 -7.85
C LEU A 99 -1.11 -3.52 -6.82
N LEU A 100 -0.87 -3.91 -5.56
CA LEU A 100 -1.78 -3.73 -4.43
C LEU A 100 -1.23 -2.67 -3.46
N HIS A 101 -1.95 -1.55 -3.33
CA HIS A 101 -1.48 -0.41 -2.54
C HIS A 101 -1.69 -0.61 -1.04
N GLY A 102 -0.97 0.16 -0.22
CA GLY A 102 -1.11 0.09 1.23
C GLY A 102 -2.34 0.81 1.77
N TYR A 103 -2.42 0.82 3.11
CA TYR A 103 -3.40 1.60 3.85
C TYR A 103 -3.31 3.09 3.52
N ALA A 104 -4.45 3.75 3.31
CA ALA A 104 -4.54 5.16 2.93
C ALA A 104 -3.70 5.56 1.70
N MET A 105 -3.42 4.62 0.80
CA MET A 105 -2.76 4.85 -0.49
C MET A 105 -3.75 4.61 -1.65
N CYS A 106 -3.26 4.75 -2.88
CA CYS A 106 -3.95 4.35 -4.11
C CYS A 106 -2.92 3.85 -5.15
N ARG A 107 -3.38 3.35 -6.29
CA ARG A 107 -2.52 2.83 -7.38
C ARG A 107 -1.54 3.88 -7.91
N ALA A 108 -1.89 5.16 -7.80
CA ALA A 108 -1.06 6.27 -8.23
C ALA A 108 0.34 6.26 -7.61
N ASN A 109 0.43 5.78 -6.36
CA ASN A 109 1.67 5.73 -5.60
C ASN A 109 2.69 4.76 -6.23
N PHE A 110 2.25 3.86 -7.10
CA PHE A 110 3.12 2.91 -7.79
C PHE A 110 3.64 3.36 -9.15
N ARG A 111 3.30 4.54 -9.67
CA ARG A 111 3.81 4.95 -11.00
C ARG A 111 5.33 4.83 -11.15
N PRO A 112 6.17 5.20 -10.16
CA PRO A 112 7.60 5.01 -10.28
C PRO A 112 8.00 3.53 -10.44
N LEU A 113 7.36 2.63 -9.69
CA LEU A 113 7.57 1.19 -9.81
C LEU A 113 7.09 0.67 -11.17
N ALA A 114 5.90 1.09 -11.60
CA ALA A 114 5.32 0.69 -12.87
C ALA A 114 6.22 1.06 -14.07
N ARG A 115 6.81 2.27 -14.07
CA ARG A 115 7.81 2.67 -15.08
C ARG A 115 9.05 1.79 -15.07
N ARG A 116 9.53 1.40 -13.89
CA ARG A 116 10.73 0.53 -13.77
C ARG A 116 10.45 -0.87 -14.28
N LEU A 117 9.26 -1.42 -14.00
CA LEU A 117 8.83 -2.72 -14.52
C LEU A 117 8.67 -2.68 -16.04
N GLU A 118 8.02 -1.63 -16.57
CA GLU A 118 7.88 -1.41 -18.01
C GLU A 118 9.23 -1.29 -18.71
N ALA A 119 10.16 -0.49 -18.17
CA ALA A 119 11.52 -0.35 -18.70
C ALA A 119 12.32 -1.66 -18.66
N ALA A 120 11.97 -2.58 -17.76
CA ALA A 120 12.54 -3.92 -17.70
C ALA A 120 11.85 -4.92 -18.65
N GLY A 121 10.91 -4.48 -19.48
CA GLY A 121 10.16 -5.35 -20.40
C GLY A 121 9.11 -6.23 -19.70
N LEU A 122 8.72 -5.88 -18.48
CA LEU A 122 7.71 -6.61 -17.71
C LEU A 122 6.33 -5.95 -17.87
N GLY A 123 5.27 -6.75 -17.82
CA GLY A 123 3.89 -6.27 -17.87
C GLY A 123 2.97 -7.19 -18.66
N PRO A 124 1.71 -6.77 -18.88
CA PRO A 124 1.15 -5.46 -18.55
C PRO A 124 1.12 -5.17 -17.04
N VAL A 125 1.34 -3.92 -16.64
CA VAL A 125 1.37 -3.48 -15.23
C VAL A 125 0.06 -2.79 -14.86
N LEU A 126 -0.65 -3.38 -13.90
CA LEU A 126 -2.02 -3.05 -13.56
C LEU A 126 -2.13 -2.62 -12.09
N GLY A 127 -2.94 -1.60 -11.84
CA GLY A 127 -3.19 -1.12 -10.47
C GLY A 127 -4.58 -1.54 -9.98
N PHE A 128 -4.63 -2.24 -8.85
CA PHE A 128 -5.89 -2.64 -8.21
C PHE A 128 -6.30 -1.65 -7.12
N GLU A 129 -7.42 -0.96 -7.34
CA GLU A 129 -8.05 -0.06 -6.36
C GLU A 129 -9.04 -0.79 -5.46
N TYR A 130 -8.97 -0.51 -4.16
CA TYR A 130 -9.90 -1.03 -3.18
C TYR A 130 -10.06 -0.12 -1.97
N TRP A 131 -11.11 -0.36 -1.17
CA TRP A 131 -11.43 0.50 -0.03
C TRP A 131 -10.54 0.18 1.16
N THR A 132 -9.56 1.06 1.44
CA THR A 132 -8.53 0.84 2.46
C THR A 132 -9.03 0.94 3.90
N LEU A 133 -10.24 1.43 4.16
CA LEU A 133 -10.82 1.46 5.52
C LEU A 133 -11.79 0.29 5.76
N GLY A 134 -12.06 -0.51 4.73
CA GLY A 134 -12.94 -1.68 4.78
C GLY A 134 -12.23 -2.93 5.26
N LYS A 135 -12.98 -4.03 5.35
CA LYS A 135 -12.44 -5.35 5.73
C LYS A 135 -11.42 -5.82 4.70
N THR A 136 -10.29 -6.33 5.16
CA THR A 136 -9.22 -6.90 4.31
C THR A 136 -9.75 -8.07 3.48
N SER A 137 -10.58 -8.92 4.07
CA SER A 137 -11.23 -10.05 3.37
C SER A 137 -12.17 -9.61 2.25
N ALA A 138 -12.82 -8.44 2.38
CA ALA A 138 -13.66 -7.91 1.31
C ALA A 138 -12.80 -7.38 0.14
N ALA A 139 -11.64 -6.80 0.43
CA ALA A 139 -10.67 -6.42 -0.59
C ALA A 139 -10.11 -7.66 -1.32
N ALA A 140 -9.79 -8.72 -0.59
CA ALA A 140 -9.29 -9.97 -1.16
C ALA A 140 -10.31 -10.67 -2.07
N LYS A 141 -11.60 -10.66 -1.71
CA LYS A 141 -12.67 -11.17 -2.59
C LYS A 141 -12.77 -10.39 -3.90
N ARG A 142 -12.68 -9.06 -3.83
CA ARG A 142 -12.64 -8.21 -5.03
C ARG A 142 -11.37 -8.40 -5.84
N LEU A 143 -10.25 -8.71 -5.19
CA LEU A 143 -9.01 -9.05 -5.87
C LEU A 143 -9.17 -10.35 -6.65
N ALA A 144 -9.81 -11.37 -6.09
CA ALA A 144 -10.11 -12.61 -6.79
C ALA A 144 -10.88 -12.36 -8.09
N GLU A 145 -11.97 -11.58 -8.03
CA GLU A 145 -12.74 -11.17 -9.21
C GLU A 145 -11.86 -10.44 -10.24
N TYR A 146 -11.00 -9.53 -9.77
CA TYR A 146 -10.13 -8.76 -10.66
C TYR A 146 -9.04 -9.61 -11.30
N VAL A 147 -8.47 -10.59 -10.58
CA VAL A 147 -7.48 -11.53 -11.13
C VAL A 147 -8.10 -12.36 -12.25
N GLU A 148 -9.32 -12.86 -12.06
CA GLU A 148 -10.03 -13.58 -13.13
C GLU A 148 -10.32 -12.67 -14.34
N GLU A 149 -10.71 -11.41 -14.14
CA GLU A 149 -10.88 -10.45 -15.22
C GLU A 149 -9.58 -10.17 -15.99
N VAL A 150 -8.44 -10.14 -15.28
CA VAL A 150 -7.11 -9.95 -15.88
C VAL A 150 -6.73 -11.17 -16.72
N ARG A 151 -6.83 -12.37 -16.14
CA ARG A 151 -6.47 -13.64 -16.77
C ARG A 151 -7.30 -13.86 -18.04
N ALA A 152 -8.62 -13.69 -17.97
CA ALA A 152 -9.54 -13.88 -19.09
C ALA A 152 -9.28 -12.94 -20.30
N ARG A 153 -8.53 -11.86 -20.11
CA ARG A 153 -8.20 -10.88 -21.16
C ARG A 153 -6.73 -10.88 -21.53
N SER A 154 -5.93 -11.65 -20.80
CA SER A 154 -4.51 -11.84 -21.08
C SER A 154 -4.31 -13.18 -21.76
N GLU A 155 -3.17 -13.34 -22.43
CA GLU A 155 -2.74 -14.63 -22.97
C GLU A 155 -2.07 -15.51 -21.88
N SER A 156 -2.18 -15.12 -20.60
CA SER A 156 -1.53 -15.79 -19.47
C SER A 156 -2.55 -16.39 -18.51
N ASP A 157 -2.33 -17.66 -18.18
CA ASP A 157 -3.13 -18.38 -17.19
C ASP A 157 -2.84 -17.96 -15.75
N GLN A 158 -1.78 -17.17 -15.51
CA GLN A 158 -1.40 -16.70 -14.18
C GLN A 158 -0.99 -15.23 -14.16
N VAL A 159 -1.05 -14.61 -12.99
CA VAL A 159 -0.57 -13.24 -12.75
C VAL A 159 0.55 -13.21 -11.72
N ASP A 160 1.34 -12.13 -11.71
CA ASP A 160 2.16 -11.73 -10.59
C ASP A 160 1.43 -10.67 -9.75
N ILE A 161 1.59 -10.73 -8.44
CA ILE A 161 1.06 -9.74 -7.51
C ILE A 161 2.21 -9.11 -6.73
N ILE A 162 2.26 -7.78 -6.71
CA ILE A 162 3.16 -7.02 -5.84
C ILE A 162 2.32 -6.23 -4.85
N GLY A 163 2.37 -6.59 -3.57
CA GLY A 163 1.63 -5.94 -2.50
C GLY A 163 2.51 -5.13 -1.57
N HIS A 164 2.19 -3.85 -1.40
CA HIS A 164 2.86 -2.99 -0.41
C HIS A 164 2.06 -2.92 0.89
N SER A 165 2.73 -3.06 2.04
CA SER A 165 2.12 -2.93 3.37
C SER A 165 0.85 -3.80 3.47
N MET A 166 -0.29 -3.22 3.83
CA MET A 166 -1.61 -3.88 3.86
C MET A 166 -1.96 -4.62 2.55
N GLY A 167 -1.53 -4.13 1.39
CA GLY A 167 -1.78 -4.78 0.10
C GLY A 167 -1.20 -6.18 0.00
N GLY A 168 -0.04 -6.45 0.62
CA GLY A 168 0.52 -7.80 0.67
C GLY A 168 -0.29 -8.74 1.56
N VAL A 169 -0.93 -8.25 2.63
CA VAL A 169 -1.84 -9.05 3.46
C VAL A 169 -3.13 -9.38 2.68
N VAL A 170 -3.64 -8.43 1.89
CA VAL A 170 -4.77 -8.68 0.96
C VAL A 170 -4.41 -9.77 -0.05
N GLY A 171 -3.23 -9.67 -0.68
CA GLY A 171 -2.73 -10.66 -1.63
C GLY A 171 -2.56 -12.05 -0.99
N ARG A 172 -1.97 -12.11 0.21
CA ARG A 172 -1.80 -13.36 0.97
C ARG A 172 -3.14 -13.98 1.30
N TYR A 173 -4.11 -13.19 1.77
CA TYR A 173 -5.46 -13.68 2.06
C TYR A 173 -6.09 -14.32 0.83
N TYR A 174 -5.98 -13.68 -0.33
CA TYR A 174 -6.50 -14.24 -1.59
C TYR A 174 -5.83 -15.57 -1.94
N VAL A 175 -4.50 -15.62 -1.95
CA VAL A 175 -3.75 -16.83 -2.32
C VAL A 175 -4.03 -17.97 -1.33
N SER A 176 -3.96 -17.71 -0.03
CA SER A 176 -4.01 -18.75 0.99
C SER A 176 -5.43 -19.21 1.37
N LEU A 177 -6.44 -18.33 1.28
CA LEU A 177 -7.78 -18.60 1.83
C LEU A 177 -8.90 -18.57 0.79
N LEU A 178 -8.64 -18.05 -0.41
CA LEU A 178 -9.66 -17.92 -1.46
C LEU A 178 -9.30 -18.70 -2.74
N GLY A 179 -8.32 -19.61 -2.67
CA GLY A 179 -7.92 -20.48 -3.78
C GLY A 179 -7.18 -19.75 -4.91
N GLY A 180 -6.42 -18.70 -4.57
CA GLY A 180 -5.64 -17.94 -5.55
C GLY A 180 -4.31 -18.57 -5.96
N ASP A 181 -3.91 -19.68 -5.35
CA ASP A 181 -2.63 -20.38 -5.55
C ASP A 181 -2.43 -20.90 -6.99
N GLY A 182 -3.51 -21.32 -7.66
CA GLY A 182 -3.44 -21.68 -9.08
C GLY A 182 -3.36 -20.48 -10.03
N ALA A 183 -3.87 -19.31 -9.62
CA ALA A 183 -3.99 -18.12 -10.47
C ALA A 183 -2.83 -17.12 -10.29
N VAL A 184 -2.06 -17.23 -9.21
CA VAL A 184 -0.97 -16.31 -8.87
C VAL A 184 0.35 -17.08 -8.85
N ALA A 185 1.23 -16.79 -9.80
CA ALA A 185 2.52 -17.48 -9.83
C ALA A 185 3.53 -16.89 -8.83
N ASN A 186 3.51 -15.56 -8.61
CA ASN A 186 4.28 -14.95 -7.53
C ASN A 186 3.45 -13.93 -6.75
N LEU A 187 3.53 -14.03 -5.43
CA LEU A 187 3.11 -12.96 -4.51
C LEU A 187 4.36 -12.35 -3.88
N ILE A 188 4.69 -11.13 -4.28
CA ILE A 188 5.82 -10.35 -3.78
C ILE A 188 5.28 -9.30 -2.81
N THR A 189 5.80 -9.27 -1.58
CA THR A 189 5.33 -8.31 -0.55
C THR A 189 6.41 -7.34 -0.12
N LEU A 190 6.06 -6.06 -0.01
CA LEU A 190 6.96 -4.97 0.36
C LEU A 190 6.52 -4.39 1.70
N GLY A 191 7.25 -4.70 2.78
CA GLY A 191 6.97 -4.16 4.12
C GLY A 191 5.58 -4.53 4.68
N SER A 192 5.06 -5.70 4.31
CA SER A 192 3.73 -6.14 4.73
C SER A 192 3.73 -6.67 6.17
N PRO A 193 2.81 -6.22 7.04
CA PRO A 193 2.74 -6.66 8.44
C PRO A 193 2.08 -8.03 8.54
N HIS A 194 2.79 -9.07 8.10
CA HIS A 194 2.29 -10.45 8.04
C HIS A 194 1.91 -11.04 9.40
N ALA A 195 2.56 -10.58 10.46
CA ALA A 195 2.28 -10.91 11.87
C ALA A 195 1.57 -9.77 12.63
N GLY A 196 1.10 -8.75 11.90
CA GLY A 196 0.53 -7.53 12.46
C GLY A 196 1.56 -6.46 12.82
N THR A 197 1.05 -5.33 13.30
CA THR A 197 1.83 -4.17 13.74
C THR A 197 1.06 -3.36 14.78
N ASP A 198 1.72 -2.93 15.85
CA ASP A 198 1.09 -2.12 16.91
C ASP A 198 0.69 -0.72 16.41
N VAL A 199 1.37 -0.24 15.36
CA VAL A 199 1.05 1.03 14.71
C VAL A 199 -0.37 1.02 14.12
N SER A 200 -0.96 -0.15 13.84
CA SER A 200 -2.34 -0.19 13.34
C SER A 200 -3.36 0.28 14.39
N ALA A 201 -3.03 0.25 15.70
CA ALA A 201 -3.95 0.64 16.76
C ALA A 201 -4.48 2.08 16.62
N VAL A 202 -3.70 2.97 16.00
CA VAL A 202 -4.09 4.37 15.71
C VAL A 202 -4.70 4.54 14.31
N GLY A 203 -4.81 3.47 13.54
CA GLY A 203 -5.39 3.47 12.20
C GLY A 203 -6.92 3.49 12.22
N LEU A 204 -7.51 4.25 11.30
CA LEU A 204 -8.96 4.31 11.11
C LEU A 204 -9.49 3.09 10.35
N GLY A 205 -10.75 2.74 10.62
CA GLY A 205 -11.47 1.69 9.91
C GLY A 205 -11.15 0.27 10.39
N ARG A 206 -11.49 -0.73 9.57
CA ARG A 206 -11.27 -2.14 9.91
C ARG A 206 -9.78 -2.52 10.05
N PRO A 207 -8.85 -2.01 9.20
CA PRO A 207 -7.45 -2.39 9.30
C PRO A 207 -6.80 -2.03 10.63
N GLY A 208 -7.29 -1.02 11.35
CA GLY A 208 -6.70 -0.68 12.65
C GLY A 208 -6.77 -1.83 13.65
N LYS A 209 -7.87 -2.61 13.61
CA LYS A 209 -8.06 -3.83 14.41
C LYS A 209 -7.53 -5.08 13.71
N GLU A 210 -7.75 -5.19 12.40
CA GLU A 210 -7.39 -6.37 11.62
C GLU A 210 -5.87 -6.53 11.43
N LEU A 211 -5.09 -5.45 11.40
CA LEU A 211 -3.62 -5.53 11.27
C LEU A 211 -2.91 -5.45 12.62
N LEU A 212 -3.63 -5.40 13.73
CA LEU A 212 -3.03 -5.34 15.05
C LEU A 212 -2.38 -6.69 15.38
N GLY A 213 -1.25 -6.65 16.09
CA GLY A 213 -0.59 -7.87 16.58
C GLY A 213 -1.56 -8.77 17.34
N GLY A 214 -1.56 -10.07 17.02
CA GLY A 214 -2.44 -11.06 17.65
C GLY A 214 -3.89 -11.06 17.16
N SER A 215 -4.25 -10.31 16.12
CA SER A 215 -5.57 -10.43 15.49
C SER A 215 -5.68 -11.71 14.67
N THR A 216 -6.90 -12.24 14.51
CA THR A 216 -7.18 -13.44 13.71
C THR A 216 -6.78 -13.33 12.24
N LEU A 217 -6.64 -12.12 11.68
CA LEU A 217 -6.26 -11.96 10.27
C LEU A 217 -4.77 -12.21 10.04
N VAL A 218 -3.94 -11.91 11.03
CA VAL A 218 -2.48 -11.94 10.93
C VAL A 218 -1.83 -13.08 11.72
N GLN A 219 -2.64 -13.89 12.41
CA GLN A 219 -2.29 -15.19 12.98
C GLN A 219 -2.51 -16.29 11.94
#